data_AF-A0A5E4DB76-F1
#
_entry.id   AF-A0A5E4DB76-F1
#
_cell.length_a   1.000
_cell.length_b   1.000
_cell.length_c   1.000
_cell.angle_alpha   90.00
_cell.angle_beta   90.00
_cell.angle_gamma   90.00
#
_symmetry.space_group_name_H-M   'P 1'
#
loop_
_entity.id
_entity.type
_entity.pdbx_description
1 polymer ?
#
loop_
_entity_poly.entity_id
_entity_poly.type
_entity_poly.pdbx_seq_one_letter_code
_entity_poly.pdbx_strand_id
1 'polypeptide(L)'
;MRFGTAQARRLSTASSVTKPPHFILTTEWVWYWMDEFGSWQEYGRQGTEHPVTTISSSDVEKAYLTFCASGTDSQASTLKFQAGKHNYELDFK
;
A
#
# COMPACT_ATOMS: atom_id res chain seq x y z
N MET A 1 1.88 19.66 -10.70
CA MET A 1 0.61 19.29 -11.34
C MET A 1 -0.18 20.55 -11.65
N ARG A 2 -0.87 20.65 -12.80
CA ARG A 2 -1.72 21.79 -13.16
C ARG A 2 -3.05 21.27 -13.69
N PHE A 3 -4.14 21.96 -13.37
CA PHE A 3 -5.44 21.76 -14.01
C PHE A 3 -5.73 23.01 -14.82
N GLY A 4 -5.53 22.93 -16.14
CA GLY A 4 -5.49 24.11 -17.01
C GLY A 4 -4.34 25.05 -16.62
N THR A 5 -4.64 26.31 -16.37
CA THR A 5 -3.67 27.34 -15.93
C THR A 5 -3.45 27.35 -14.41
N ALA A 6 -4.30 26.68 -13.63
CA ALA A 6 -4.23 26.68 -12.18
C ALA A 6 -3.21 25.67 -11.66
N GLN A 7 -2.40 26.11 -10.70
CA GLN A 7 -1.44 25.25 -10.02
C GLN A 7 -2.20 24.35 -9.03
N ALA A 8 -2.12 23.04 -9.25
CA ALA A 8 -2.74 22.05 -8.38
C ALA A 8 -1.67 21.45 -7.46
N ARG A 9 -1.98 21.40 -6.17
CA ARG A 9 -1.24 20.59 -5.20
C ARG A 9 -2.19 19.57 -4.58
N ARG A 10 -1.73 18.33 -4.42
CA ARG A 10 -2.44 17.33 -3.61
C ARG A 10 -2.23 17.70 -2.14
N LEU A 11 -3.31 17.94 -1.43
CA LEU A 11 -3.29 18.02 0.02
C LEU A 11 -3.50 16.60 0.55
N SER A 12 -2.41 15.92 0.90
CA SER A 12 -2.48 14.60 1.50
C SER A 12 -2.98 14.74 2.94
N THR A 13 -4.10 14.12 3.27
CA THR A 13 -4.53 13.98 4.67
C THR A 13 -3.78 12.81 5.31
N ALA A 14 -3.81 12.71 6.65
CA ALA A 14 -3.15 11.61 7.35
C ALA A 14 -3.67 10.25 6.88
N SER A 15 -2.79 9.26 6.80
CA SER A 15 -3.15 7.89 6.40
C SER A 15 -4.17 7.29 7.36
N SER A 16 -5.23 6.66 6.83
CA SER A 16 -6.34 6.10 7.62
C SER A 16 -5.86 5.09 8.67
N VAL A 17 -4.79 4.34 8.38
CA VAL A 17 -4.21 3.35 9.31
C VAL A 17 -3.60 3.97 10.58
N THR A 18 -3.39 5.29 10.60
CA THR A 18 -2.81 6.01 11.75
C THR A 18 -3.85 6.70 12.62
N LYS A 19 -5.13 6.71 12.22
CA LYS A 19 -6.19 7.45 12.89
C LYS A 19 -7.35 6.54 13.30
N PRO A 20 -8.13 6.93 14.33
CA PRO A 20 -9.29 6.17 14.74
C PRO A 20 -10.38 6.11 13.64
N PRO A 21 -11.26 5.08 13.64
CA PRO A 21 -12.27 4.81 12.61
C PRO A 21 -13.33 5.92 12.40
N HIS A 22 -13.30 7.01 13.17
CA HIS A 22 -14.23 8.15 13.07
C HIS A 22 -13.57 9.44 12.57
N PHE A 23 -12.32 9.36 12.09
CA PHE A 23 -11.62 10.53 11.56
C PHE A 23 -11.94 10.71 10.07
N ILE A 24 -12.89 11.61 9.78
CA ILE A 24 -13.52 11.81 8.46
C ILE A 24 -12.52 12.29 7.38
N LEU A 25 -11.39 12.88 7.79
CA LEU A 25 -10.38 13.44 6.90
C LEU A 25 -9.12 12.58 6.88
N THR A 26 -9.25 11.29 6.55
CA THR A 26 -8.10 10.41 6.31
C THR A 26 -7.99 9.96 4.87
N THR A 27 -6.76 9.74 4.41
CA THR A 27 -6.51 9.16 3.09
C THR A 27 -6.42 7.65 3.26
N GLU A 28 -7.29 6.92 2.55
CA GLU A 28 -7.12 5.48 2.38
C GLU A 28 -6.14 5.23 1.23
N TRP A 29 -5.10 4.43 1.52
CA TRP A 29 -4.12 4.04 0.53
C TRP A 29 -4.44 2.66 0.01
N VAL A 30 -4.57 2.56 -1.31
CA VAL A 30 -4.77 1.31 -2.02
C VAL A 30 -3.45 0.95 -2.69
N TRP A 31 -2.94 -0.23 -2.37
CA TRP A 31 -1.68 -0.72 -2.89
C TRP A 31 -1.94 -1.77 -3.97
N TYR A 32 -1.14 -1.73 -5.01
CA TYR A 32 -1.18 -2.68 -6.11
C TYR A 32 0.19 -3.31 -6.31
N TRP A 33 0.21 -4.57 -6.74
CA TRP A 33 1.40 -5.26 -7.23
C TRP A 33 1.20 -5.69 -8.67
N MET A 34 2.29 -5.75 -9.43
CA MET A 34 2.26 -6.21 -10.82
C MET A 34 2.45 -7.73 -10.83
N ASP A 35 1.53 -8.43 -11.48
CA ASP A 35 1.63 -9.87 -11.67
C ASP A 35 2.57 -10.26 -12.83
N GLU A 36 2.76 -11.57 -13.02
CA GLU A 36 3.60 -12.14 -14.06
C GLU A 36 3.11 -11.83 -15.49
N PHE A 37 1.84 -11.43 -15.63
CA PHE A 37 1.22 -11.06 -16.90
C PHE A 37 1.20 -9.53 -17.11
N GLY A 38 1.85 -8.76 -16.23
CA GLY A 38 1.93 -7.30 -16.31
C GLY A 38 0.64 -6.58 -15.90
N SER A 39 -0.29 -7.27 -15.23
CA SER A 39 -1.53 -6.68 -14.72
C SER A 39 -1.38 -6.24 -13.26
N TRP A 40 -2.01 -5.12 -12.92
CA TRP A 40 -2.00 -4.60 -11.56
C TRP A 40 -3.08 -5.26 -10.71
N GLN A 41 -2.66 -5.90 -9.62
CA GLN A 41 -3.53 -6.58 -8.68
C GLN A 41 -3.53 -5.86 -7.33
N GLU A 42 -4.72 -5.68 -6.77
CA GLU A 42 -4.92 -4.97 -5.50
C GLU A 42 -4.59 -5.88 -4.32
N TYR A 43 -3.82 -5.40 -3.34
CA TYR A 43 -3.54 -6.15 -2.11
C TYR A 43 -4.80 -6.30 -1.25
N GLY A 44 -5.15 -7.54 -0.91
CA GLY A 44 -6.25 -7.93 -0.03
C GLY A 44 -7.57 -8.20 -0.75
N ARG A 45 -7.59 -8.05 -2.08
CA ARG A 45 -8.79 -8.26 -2.89
C ARG A 45 -8.67 -9.54 -3.71
N GLN A 46 -9.76 -10.30 -3.79
CA GLN A 46 -9.84 -11.44 -4.70
C GLN A 46 -9.99 -10.92 -6.13
N GLY A 47 -8.96 -11.09 -6.94
CA GLY A 47 -9.07 -10.95 -8.38
C GLY A 47 -9.83 -12.14 -8.98
N THR A 48 -10.27 -12.01 -10.24
CA THR A 48 -10.89 -13.12 -10.98
C THR A 48 -9.90 -14.23 -11.31
N GLU A 49 -8.62 -13.88 -11.49
CA GLU A 49 -7.56 -14.82 -11.90
C GLU A 49 -6.49 -15.03 -10.83
N HIS A 50 -6.36 -14.10 -9.87
CA HIS A 50 -5.29 -14.10 -8.89
C HIS A 50 -5.80 -14.44 -7.48
N PRO A 51 -5.09 -15.32 -6.75
CA PRO A 51 -5.45 -15.66 -5.40
C PRO A 51 -5.30 -14.46 -4.46
N VAL A 52 -6.17 -14.41 -3.45
CA VAL A 52 -6.17 -13.35 -2.43
C VAL A 52 -4.82 -13.34 -1.72
N THR A 53 -4.24 -12.15 -1.58
CA THR A 53 -3.04 -11.97 -0.76
C THR A 53 -3.39 -12.08 0.72
N THR A 54 -2.51 -12.67 1.53
CA THR A 54 -2.70 -12.75 2.99
C THR A 54 -2.69 -11.41 3.70
N ILE A 55 -2.19 -10.38 3.02
CA ILE A 55 -2.12 -9.00 3.51
C ILE A 55 -3.05 -8.11 2.69
N SER A 56 -3.60 -7.09 3.32
CA SER A 56 -4.40 -6.05 2.68
C SER A 56 -3.57 -4.82 2.34
N SER A 57 -4.12 -3.92 1.51
CA SER A 57 -3.53 -2.60 1.27
C SER A 57 -3.28 -1.82 2.56
N SER A 58 -4.10 -2.02 3.60
CA SER A 58 -3.91 -1.38 4.90
C SER A 58 -2.69 -1.92 5.67
N ASP A 59 -2.38 -3.20 5.51
CA ASP A 59 -1.20 -3.82 6.12
C ASP A 59 0.09 -3.37 5.42
N VAL A 60 0.05 -3.27 4.08
CA VAL A 60 1.15 -2.72 3.28
C VAL A 60 1.43 -1.27 3.69
N GLU A 61 0.38 -0.44 3.77
CA GLU A 61 0.50 0.95 4.19
C GLU A 61 1.09 1.09 5.60
N LYS A 62 0.64 0.26 6.56
CA LYS A 62 1.18 0.28 7.92
C LYS A 62 2.67 -0.09 7.94
N ALA A 63 3.06 -1.11 7.18
CA ALA A 63 4.46 -1.52 7.09
C ALA A 63 5.32 -0.42 6.45
N TYR A 64 4.84 0.19 5.37
CA TYR A 64 5.51 1.30 4.70
C TYR A 64 5.69 2.52 5.63
N LEU A 65 4.67 2.88 6.41
CA LEU A 65 4.77 3.97 7.39
C LEU A 65 5.76 3.64 8.52
N THR A 66 5.82 2.38 8.94
CA THR A 66 6.79 1.91 9.94
C THR A 66 8.21 2.05 9.40
N PHE A 67 8.44 1.62 8.15
CA PHE A 67 9.71 1.81 7.44
C PHE A 67 10.09 3.30 7.32
N CYS A 68 9.16 4.16 6.93
CA CYS A 68 9.39 5.61 6.84
C CYS A 68 9.75 6.22 8.21
N ALA A 69 9.16 5.71 9.30
CA ALA A 69 9.40 6.19 10.66
C ALA A 69 10.70 5.63 11.27
N SER A 70 11.11 4.41 10.91
CA SER A 70 12.27 3.72 11.48
C SER A 70 13.60 4.15 10.87
N GLY A 71 13.60 5.06 9.87
CA GLY A 71 14.80 5.76 9.43
C GLY A 71 16.02 4.85 9.19
N THR A 72 15.96 3.97 8.18
CA THR A 72 17.07 3.12 7.69
C THR A 72 17.29 1.77 8.42
N ASP A 73 16.45 1.36 9.36
CA ASP A 73 16.51 -0.01 9.89
C ASP A 73 16.08 -1.05 8.81
N SER A 74 17.06 -1.77 8.27
CA SER A 74 16.89 -2.74 7.16
C SER A 74 16.03 -3.97 7.49
N GLN A 75 15.60 -4.16 8.74
CA GLN A 75 14.64 -5.22 9.08
C GLN A 75 13.18 -4.78 8.91
N ALA A 76 12.90 -3.47 8.90
CA ALA A 76 11.56 -2.93 8.68
C ALA A 76 11.26 -2.65 7.20
N SER A 77 12.27 -2.75 6.32
CA SER A 77 12.12 -2.45 4.88
C SER A 77 11.36 -3.52 4.12
N THR A 78 11.12 -4.69 4.70
CA THR A 78 10.69 -5.83 3.91
C THR A 78 9.46 -6.53 4.51
N LEU A 79 8.41 -6.66 3.68
CA LEU A 79 7.12 -7.23 4.05
C LEU A 79 6.88 -8.55 3.32
N LYS A 80 6.70 -9.63 4.07
CA LYS A 80 6.43 -10.97 3.52
C LYS A 80 4.93 -11.22 3.44
N PHE A 81 4.48 -11.75 2.30
CA PHE A 81 3.08 -12.12 2.10
C PHE A 81 2.94 -13.37 1.24
N GLN A 82 1.79 -14.02 1.33
CA GLN A 82 1.45 -15.12 0.45
C GLN A 82 0.34 -14.68 -0.50
N ALA A 83 0.42 -15.12 -1.75
CA ALA A 83 -0.69 -15.06 -2.69
C ALA A 83 -0.90 -16.47 -3.26
N GLY A 84 -1.97 -17.12 -2.83
CA GLY A 84 -2.27 -18.52 -3.17
C GLY A 84 -1.21 -19.47 -2.64
N LYS A 85 -0.41 -20.06 -3.53
CA LYS A 85 0.64 -21.03 -3.18
C LYS A 85 2.04 -20.43 -3.11
N HIS A 86 2.18 -19.17 -3.50
CA HIS A 86 3.46 -18.50 -3.63
C HIS A 86 3.71 -17.59 -2.43
N ASN A 87 4.97 -17.56 -1.99
CA ASN A 87 5.45 -16.64 -0.98
C ASN A 87 6.20 -15.51 -1.68
N TYR A 88 5.86 -14.28 -1.33
CA TYR A 88 6.41 -13.06 -1.88
C TYR A 88 7.01 -12.20 -0.78
N GLU A 89 7.94 -11.36 -1.19
CA GLU A 89 8.64 -10.43 -0.34
C GLU A 89 8.64 -9.06 -1.03
N LEU A 90 8.04 -8.07 -0.39
CA LEU A 90 7.97 -6.69 -0.84
C LEU A 90 9.03 -5.87 -0.10
N ASP A 91 10.03 -5.38 -0.81
CA ASP A 91 11.04 -4.47 -0.28
C ASP A 91 10.63 -3.01 -0.57
N PHE A 92 10.62 -2.18 0.47
CA PHE A 92 10.30 -0.75 0.43
C PHE A 92 11.51 0.15 0.18
N LYS A 93 12.73 -0.42 0.13
CA LYS A 93 13.99 0.32 -0.05
C LYS A 93 14.24 0.80 -1.48
#